data_AF-A0A2N1RUA0-F1
#
_entry.id   AF-A0A2N1RUA0-F1
#
_cell.length_a   1.000
_cell.length_b   1.000
_cell.length_c   1.000
_cell.angle_alpha   90.00
_cell.angle_beta   90.00
_cell.angle_gamma   90.00
#
_symmetry.space_group_name_H-M   'P 1'
#
loop_
_entity.id
_entity.type
_entity.pdbx_description
1 polymer ?
#
loop_
_entity_poly.entity_id
_entity_poly.type
_entity_poly.pdbx_seq_one_letter_code
_entity_poly.pdbx_strand_id
1 'polypeptide(L)'
;MNEMKSIQLYKSLTEKLDAHEVKVLNKYNVHIRCRKGCADCCILESVFPVDAYVIYNAVLSGDILRENLGFDETPGRCVFLDKGLCSIYNVRPVICRTHGYPVFVEGRTDFCPENFKDLKSLDSEFILDLENLNKALASINIIFQREIEEGEIFLKERITLRELKGYILENA
;
A
#
# COMPACT_ATOMS: atom_id res chain seq x y z
N MET A 1 9.05 22.06 -12.16
CA MET A 1 8.08 22.03 -11.05
C MET A 1 8.76 21.36 -9.87
N ASN A 2 8.80 21.99 -8.70
CA ASN A 2 9.26 21.31 -7.49
C ASN A 2 8.20 20.28 -7.09
N GLU A 3 8.61 19.03 -6.93
CA GLU A 3 7.78 17.96 -6.38
C GLU A 3 7.27 18.34 -4.99
N MET A 4 6.00 18.05 -4.69
CA MET A 4 5.36 18.31 -3.41
C MET A 4 6.15 17.67 -2.25
N LYS A 5 6.30 18.37 -1.12
CA LYS A 5 7.06 17.86 0.03
C LYS A 5 6.41 16.59 0.59
N SER A 6 5.08 16.54 0.62
CA SER A 6 4.34 15.34 1.02
C SER A 6 4.70 14.11 0.19
N ILE A 7 4.89 14.27 -1.12
CA ILE A 7 5.25 13.17 -2.03
C ILE A 7 6.69 12.70 -1.77
N GLN A 8 7.62 13.62 -1.53
CA GLN A 8 9.00 13.27 -1.13
C GLN A 8 9.04 12.50 0.19
N LEU A 9 8.24 12.91 1.17
CA LEU A 9 8.12 12.23 2.46
C LEU A 9 7.47 10.85 2.30
N TYR A 10 6.41 10.75 1.49
CA TYR A 10 5.74 9.49 1.18
C TYR A 10 6.68 8.51 0.49
N LYS A 11 7.46 8.97 -0.50
CA LYS A 11 8.48 8.19 -1.18
C LYS A 11 9.53 7.68 -0.19
N SER A 12 10.06 8.56 0.66
CA SER A 12 11.01 8.18 1.71
C SER A 12 10.43 7.13 2.68
N LEU A 13 9.14 7.20 2.98
CA LEU A 13 8.46 6.22 3.83
C LEU A 13 8.33 4.87 3.14
N THR A 14 7.86 4.85 1.89
CA THR A 14 7.69 3.61 1.11
C THR A 14 9.01 2.94 0.78
N GLU A 15 10.08 3.70 0.50
CA GLU A 15 11.44 3.16 0.33
C GLU A 15 11.95 2.45 1.59
N LYS A 16 11.67 2.99 2.79
CA LYS A 16 12.01 2.31 4.06
C LYS A 16 11.22 1.01 4.24
N LEU A 17 9.93 1.01 3.88
CA LEU A 17 9.09 -0.19 3.97
C LEU A 17 9.54 -1.26 2.97
N ASP A 18 9.87 -0.88 1.74
CA ASP A 18 10.37 -1.80 0.73
C ASP A 18 11.75 -2.36 1.12
N ALA A 19 12.64 -1.54 1.68
CA ALA A 19 13.91 -2.02 2.23
C ALA A 19 13.70 -2.98 3.43
N HIS A 20 12.69 -2.73 4.27
CA HIS A 20 12.32 -3.65 5.35
C HIS A 20 11.80 -4.98 4.80
N GLU A 21 10.91 -4.95 3.81
CA GLU A 21 10.39 -6.14 3.13
C GLU A 21 11.54 -7.00 2.60
N VAL A 22 12.52 -6.39 1.92
CA VAL A 22 13.70 -7.10 1.42
C VAL A 22 14.47 -7.79 2.54
N LYS A 23 14.67 -7.13 3.69
CA LYS A 23 15.35 -7.73 4.86
C LYS A 23 14.57 -8.92 5.41
N VAL A 24 13.25 -8.75 5.59
CA VAL A 24 12.35 -9.80 6.10
C VAL A 24 12.37 -11.00 5.16
N LEU A 25 12.24 -10.78 3.86
CA LEU A 25 12.28 -11.83 2.85
C LEU A 25 13.64 -12.52 2.83
N ASN A 26 14.76 -11.79 2.85
CA ASN A 26 16.09 -12.41 2.86
C ASN A 26 16.30 -13.38 4.03
N LYS A 27 15.71 -13.11 5.19
CA LYS A 27 15.82 -13.98 6.38
C LYS A 27 14.77 -15.08 6.42
N TYR A 28 13.52 -14.77 6.07
CA TYR A 28 12.36 -15.62 6.32
C TYR A 28 11.61 -16.04 5.05
N ASN A 29 12.20 -15.91 3.85
CA ASN A 29 11.53 -16.21 2.57
C ASN A 29 10.76 -17.54 2.58
N VAL A 30 11.37 -18.60 3.11
CA VAL A 30 10.77 -19.95 3.17
C VAL A 30 9.54 -20.02 4.07
N HIS A 31 9.39 -19.06 4.97
CA HIS A 31 8.28 -18.94 5.92
C HIS A 31 7.24 -17.89 5.49
N ILE A 32 7.39 -17.25 4.34
CA ILE A 32 6.48 -16.19 3.88
C ILE A 32 5.76 -16.62 2.59
N ARG A 33 4.44 -16.65 2.66
CA ARG A 33 3.53 -16.89 1.53
C ARG A 33 3.21 -15.60 0.81
N CYS A 34 3.01 -14.49 1.53
CA CYS A 34 2.69 -13.19 0.95
C CYS A 34 3.76 -12.75 -0.07
N ARG A 35 3.35 -12.59 -1.33
CA ARG A 35 4.17 -12.15 -2.48
C ARG A 35 3.24 -11.75 -3.62
N LYS A 36 3.79 -11.18 -4.71
CA LYS A 36 3.02 -10.97 -5.95
C LYS A 36 2.34 -12.26 -6.39
N GLY A 37 1.01 -12.22 -6.53
CA GLY A 37 0.17 -13.39 -6.85
C GLY A 37 -0.47 -14.08 -5.64
N CYS A 38 -0.15 -13.67 -4.41
CA CYS A 38 -0.98 -13.97 -3.24
C CYS A 38 -2.12 -12.94 -3.18
N ALA A 39 -3.38 -13.40 -3.18
CA ALA A 39 -4.56 -12.53 -3.20
C ALA A 39 -5.60 -12.87 -2.12
N ASP A 40 -5.32 -13.84 -1.25
CA ASP A 40 -6.31 -14.40 -0.31
C ASP A 40 -6.78 -13.37 0.73
N CYS A 41 -5.90 -12.45 1.12
CA CYS A 41 -6.19 -11.37 2.07
C CYS A 41 -6.24 -9.98 1.41
N CYS A 42 -6.29 -9.91 0.08
CA CYS A 42 -6.36 -8.64 -0.66
C CYS A 42 -7.78 -8.06 -0.63
N ILE A 43 -8.17 -7.52 0.52
CA ILE A 43 -9.52 -7.00 0.81
C ILE A 43 -9.52 -5.49 1.11
N LEU A 44 -8.44 -4.79 0.78
CA LEU A 44 -8.32 -3.36 1.09
C LEU A 44 -9.42 -2.56 0.39
N GLU A 45 -10.22 -1.84 1.18
CA GLU A 45 -11.34 -1.06 0.66
C GLU A 45 -10.98 0.41 0.39
N SER A 46 -10.24 1.04 1.30
CA SER A 46 -9.91 2.47 1.23
C SER A 46 -8.49 2.77 1.65
N VAL A 47 -8.01 3.96 1.23
CA VAL A 47 -6.68 4.48 1.53
C VAL A 47 -6.74 5.96 1.86
N PHE A 48 -5.63 6.52 2.34
CA PHE A 48 -5.50 7.97 2.44
C PHE A 48 -5.35 8.60 1.06
N PRO A 49 -5.76 9.87 0.90
CA PRO A 49 -5.56 10.62 -0.34
C PRO A 49 -4.14 10.57 -0.90
N VAL A 50 -3.10 10.65 -0.06
CA VAL A 50 -1.72 10.58 -0.54
C VAL A 50 -1.38 9.22 -1.19
N ASP A 51 -1.87 8.10 -0.64
CA ASP A 51 -1.70 6.78 -1.28
C ASP A 51 -2.42 6.75 -2.63
N ALA A 52 -3.66 7.24 -2.67
CA ALA A 52 -4.48 7.25 -3.89
C ALA A 52 -3.86 8.13 -4.98
N TYR A 53 -3.32 9.30 -4.60
CA TYR A 53 -2.66 10.22 -5.52
C TYR A 53 -1.40 9.58 -6.11
N VAL A 54 -0.59 8.87 -5.33
CA VAL A 54 0.59 8.17 -5.85
C VAL A 54 0.22 7.10 -6.87
N ILE A 55 -0.87 6.35 -6.62
CA ILE A 55 -1.39 5.38 -7.60
C ILE A 55 -1.84 6.09 -8.87
N TYR A 56 -2.67 7.13 -8.74
CA TYR A 56 -3.18 7.91 -9.87
C TYR A 56 -2.03 8.51 -10.70
N ASN A 57 -1.08 9.16 -10.03
CA ASN A 57 0.05 9.82 -10.67
C ASN A 57 0.96 8.83 -11.39
N ALA A 58 1.11 7.60 -10.88
CA ALA A 58 1.87 6.55 -11.57
C ALA A 58 1.19 6.09 -12.87
N VAL A 59 -0.14 6.14 -12.94
CA VAL A 59 -0.86 5.89 -14.20
C VAL A 59 -0.70 7.08 -15.14
N LEU A 60 -0.87 8.30 -14.63
CA LEU A 60 -0.77 9.54 -15.40
C LEU A 60 0.65 9.77 -15.98
N SER A 61 1.70 9.40 -15.24
CA SER A 61 3.10 9.51 -15.67
C SER A 61 3.51 8.42 -16.66
N GLY A 62 2.71 7.37 -16.81
CA GLY A 62 3.03 6.19 -17.60
C GLY A 62 3.93 5.17 -16.89
N ASP A 63 4.23 5.34 -15.60
CA ASP A 63 4.93 4.32 -14.79
C ASP A 63 4.11 3.03 -14.69
N ILE A 64 2.79 3.15 -14.76
CA ILE A 64 1.83 2.07 -14.94
C ILE A 64 1.02 2.38 -16.20
N LEU A 65 1.22 1.56 -17.24
CA LEU A 65 0.43 1.67 -18.45
C LEU A 65 -1.04 1.36 -18.14
N ARG A 66 -1.95 2.23 -18.60
CA ARG A 66 -3.39 2.12 -18.33
C ARG A 66 -3.97 0.78 -18.80
N GLU A 67 -3.49 0.24 -19.91
CA GLU A 67 -3.88 -1.07 -20.44
C GLU A 67 -3.45 -2.26 -19.57
N ASN A 68 -2.48 -2.06 -18.66
CA ASN A 68 -2.05 -3.07 -17.70
C ASN A 68 -2.87 -3.03 -16.39
N LEU A 69 -3.77 -2.05 -16.24
CA LEU A 69 -4.73 -2.04 -15.16
C LEU A 69 -5.81 -3.08 -15.44
N GLY A 70 -5.81 -4.15 -14.65
CA GLY A 70 -6.94 -5.06 -14.55
C GLY A 70 -7.69 -4.86 -13.23
N PHE A 71 -8.97 -5.22 -13.25
CA PHE A 71 -9.90 -4.99 -12.16
C PHE A 71 -10.74 -6.21 -11.80
N ASP A 72 -11.07 -6.34 -10.52
CA ASP A 72 -11.93 -7.39 -9.97
C ASP A 72 -13.15 -6.74 -9.30
N GLU A 73 -14.34 -6.97 -9.88
CA GLU A 73 -15.57 -6.39 -9.36
C GLU A 73 -16.15 -7.14 -8.17
N THR A 74 -15.61 -8.32 -7.83
CA THR A 74 -16.15 -9.18 -6.78
C THR A 74 -16.21 -8.45 -5.43
N PRO A 75 -17.35 -8.41 -4.74
CA PRO A 75 -17.48 -7.83 -3.41
C PRO A 75 -16.50 -8.47 -2.41
N GLY A 76 -15.92 -7.64 -1.52
CA GLY A 76 -14.95 -8.10 -0.53
C GLY A 76 -13.55 -8.40 -1.08
N ARG A 77 -13.28 -8.13 -2.37
CA ARG A 77 -11.95 -8.20 -2.98
C ARG A 77 -11.47 -6.81 -3.37
N CYS A 78 -10.15 -6.60 -3.33
CA CYS A 78 -9.52 -5.39 -3.84
C CYS A 78 -9.80 -5.23 -5.34
N VAL A 79 -10.27 -4.04 -5.73
CA VAL A 79 -10.67 -3.78 -7.11
C VAL A 79 -9.50 -3.80 -8.09
N PHE A 80 -8.26 -3.62 -7.66
CA PHE A 80 -7.05 -3.65 -8.52
C PHE A 80 -6.46 -5.05 -8.70
N LEU A 81 -7.21 -6.11 -8.36
CA LEU A 81 -6.81 -7.48 -8.70
C LEU A 81 -7.20 -7.80 -10.14
N ASP A 82 -6.34 -8.54 -10.84
CA ASP A 82 -6.62 -9.15 -12.13
C ASP A 82 -6.12 -10.59 -12.11
N LYS A 83 -7.04 -11.55 -12.15
CA LYS A 83 -6.72 -12.99 -12.07
C LYS A 83 -5.77 -13.34 -10.91
N GLY A 84 -5.93 -12.66 -9.78
CA GLY A 84 -5.11 -12.83 -8.57
C GLY A 84 -3.80 -12.03 -8.54
N LEU A 85 -3.49 -11.25 -9.58
CA LEU A 85 -2.35 -10.35 -9.62
C LEU A 85 -2.78 -8.91 -9.29
N CYS A 86 -2.03 -8.22 -8.44
CA CYS A 86 -2.27 -6.80 -8.18
C CYS A 86 -1.71 -5.96 -9.34
N SER A 87 -2.57 -5.21 -10.04
CA SER A 87 -2.19 -4.35 -11.17
C SER A 87 -1.40 -3.11 -10.74
N ILE A 88 -1.51 -2.71 -9.48
CA ILE A 88 -0.78 -1.59 -8.87
C ILE A 88 0.37 -2.03 -7.94
N TYR A 89 0.86 -3.27 -8.07
CA TYR A 89 1.77 -3.87 -7.08
C TYR A 89 3.00 -3.00 -6.75
N ASN A 90 3.61 -2.35 -7.73
CA ASN A 90 4.82 -1.53 -7.53
C ASN A 90 4.52 -0.24 -6.73
N VAL A 91 3.31 0.28 -6.84
CA VAL A 91 2.84 1.51 -6.16
C VAL A 91 1.79 1.21 -5.09
N ARG A 92 1.75 -0.04 -4.59
CA ARG A 92 0.79 -0.51 -3.59
C ARG A 92 0.72 0.43 -2.36
N PRO A 93 -0.45 0.73 -1.79
CA PRO A 93 -0.54 1.60 -0.61
C PRO A 93 0.35 1.16 0.56
N VAL A 94 0.65 2.06 1.49
CA VAL A 94 1.45 1.75 2.70
C VAL A 94 0.88 0.56 3.47
N ILE A 95 -0.45 0.50 3.64
CA ILE A 95 -1.11 -0.63 4.30
C ILE A 95 -0.89 -1.96 3.57
N CYS A 96 -0.77 -1.97 2.24
CA CYS A 96 -0.44 -3.17 1.48
C CYS A 96 1.04 -3.58 1.60
N ARG A 97 1.93 -2.67 2.00
CA ARG A 97 3.35 -2.94 2.25
C ARG A 97 3.60 -3.54 3.63
N THR A 98 2.67 -3.34 4.56
CA THR A 98 2.76 -3.91 5.91
C THR A 98 1.85 -5.11 6.12
N HIS A 99 0.70 -5.16 5.45
CA HIS A 99 -0.24 -6.26 5.59
C HIS A 99 0.41 -7.59 5.20
N GLY A 100 0.29 -8.56 6.11
CA GLY A 100 0.86 -9.89 5.98
C GLY A 100 2.27 -10.03 6.53
N TYR A 101 3.04 -8.95 6.65
CA TYR A 101 4.33 -8.96 7.33
C TYR A 101 4.19 -8.76 8.84
N PRO A 102 5.22 -9.11 9.63
CA PRO A 102 5.18 -8.90 11.07
C PRO A 102 5.07 -7.43 11.44
N VAL A 103 3.99 -7.10 12.16
CA VAL A 103 3.72 -5.77 12.69
C VAL A 103 3.41 -5.86 14.18
N PHE A 104 3.82 -4.87 14.94
CA PHE A 104 3.43 -4.70 16.34
C PHE A 104 2.24 -3.73 16.41
N VAL A 105 1.15 -4.20 17.00
CA VAL A 105 -0.12 -3.47 17.10
C VAL A 105 -0.84 -3.93 18.37
N GLU A 106 -1.40 -2.99 19.14
CA GLU A 106 -2.19 -3.29 20.36
C GLU A 106 -1.46 -4.23 21.36
N GLY A 107 -0.16 -4.06 21.52
CA GLY A 107 0.64 -4.84 22.47
C GLY A 107 0.98 -6.27 22.01
N ARG A 108 0.65 -6.65 20.77
CA ARG A 108 0.95 -7.97 20.18
C ARG A 108 1.58 -7.86 18.81
N THR A 109 2.21 -8.96 18.38
CA THR A 109 2.68 -9.09 16.99
C THR A 109 1.57 -9.74 16.16
N ASP A 110 1.23 -9.13 15.02
CA ASP A 110 0.28 -9.63 14.03
C ASP A 110 0.97 -9.86 12.68
N PHE A 111 0.51 -10.84 11.91
CA PHE A 111 0.95 -11.16 10.55
C PHE A 111 -0.03 -12.13 9.89
N CYS A 112 0.11 -12.36 8.57
CA CYS A 112 -0.75 -13.30 7.85
C CYS A 112 -0.65 -14.71 8.47
N PRO A 113 -1.78 -15.39 8.78
CA PRO A 113 -1.77 -16.71 9.40
C PRO A 113 -1.14 -17.79 8.51
N GLU A 114 -1.00 -17.53 7.21
CA GLU A 114 -0.29 -18.40 6.26
C GLU A 114 1.23 -18.23 6.29
N ASN A 115 1.74 -17.19 6.95
CA ASN A 115 3.16 -16.97 7.18
C ASN A 115 3.60 -17.58 8.52
N PHE A 116 4.90 -17.87 8.63
CA PHE A 116 5.58 -18.26 9.87
C PHE A 116 5.02 -19.50 10.61
N LYS A 117 4.19 -20.34 9.96
CA LYS A 117 3.57 -21.55 10.55
C LYS A 117 4.57 -22.48 11.24
N ASP A 118 5.80 -22.58 10.72
CA ASP A 118 6.85 -23.47 11.22
C ASP A 118 7.95 -22.73 12.01
N LEU A 119 7.75 -21.43 12.32
CA LEU A 119 8.75 -20.61 13.00
C LEU A 119 8.44 -20.48 14.50
N LYS A 120 9.43 -20.79 15.35
CA LYS A 120 9.27 -20.75 16.81
C LYS A 120 9.29 -19.34 17.40
N SER A 121 10.06 -18.44 16.80
CA SER A 121 10.25 -17.06 17.26
C SER A 121 10.69 -16.16 16.11
N LEU A 122 10.30 -14.89 16.18
CA LEU A 122 10.66 -13.86 15.23
C LEU A 122 11.53 -12.81 15.92
N ASP A 123 12.59 -12.35 15.26
CA ASP A 123 13.44 -11.32 15.85
C ASP A 123 12.76 -9.96 15.75
N SER A 124 12.83 -9.18 16.84
CA SER A 124 12.12 -7.91 16.96
C SER A 124 12.50 -6.88 15.90
N GLU A 125 13.70 -6.95 15.34
CA GLU A 125 14.15 -6.07 14.25
C GLU A 125 13.32 -6.23 12.95
N PHE A 126 12.61 -7.34 12.79
CA PHE A 126 11.76 -7.62 11.63
C PHE A 126 10.29 -7.27 11.87
N ILE A 127 9.95 -6.78 13.06
CA ILE A 127 8.60 -6.39 13.46
C ILE A 127 8.45 -4.88 13.30
N LEU A 128 7.56 -4.45 12.40
CA LEU A 128 7.28 -3.04 12.18
C LEU A 128 6.36 -2.48 13.26
N ASP A 129 6.68 -1.30 13.81
CA ASP A 129 5.77 -0.57 14.68
C ASP A 129 4.64 0.07 13.85
N LEU A 130 3.45 -0.55 13.88
CA LEU A 130 2.33 -0.13 13.05
C LEU A 130 1.74 1.20 13.49
N GLU A 131 1.75 1.49 14.79
CA GLU A 131 1.23 2.76 15.31
C GLU A 131 2.07 3.94 14.86
N ASN A 132 3.40 3.82 14.96
CA ASN A 132 4.31 4.85 14.51
C ASN A 132 4.26 5.04 12.99
N LEU A 133 4.12 3.95 12.23
CA LEU A 133 3.91 4.03 10.79
C LEU A 133 2.61 4.75 10.42
N ASN A 134 1.50 4.41 11.07
CA ASN A 134 0.20 5.04 10.83
C ASN A 134 0.24 6.54 11.17
N LYS A 135 0.89 6.93 12.27
CA LYS A 135 1.10 8.35 12.63
C LYS A 135 1.94 9.09 11.60
N ALA A 136 2.99 8.46 11.08
CA ALA A 136 3.83 9.05 10.05
C ALA A 136 3.04 9.27 8.75
N LEU A 137 2.30 8.25 8.28
CA LEU A 137 1.47 8.34 7.08
C LEU A 137 0.35 9.38 7.23
N ALA A 138 -0.34 9.41 8.38
CA ALA A 138 -1.37 10.41 8.66
C ALA A 138 -0.79 11.84 8.62
N SER A 139 0.41 12.04 9.18
CA SER A 139 1.10 13.34 9.14
C SER A 139 1.46 13.75 7.72
N ILE A 140 1.93 12.81 6.89
CA ILE A 140 2.20 13.03 5.46
C ILE A 140 0.92 13.39 4.72
N ASN A 141 -0.19 12.69 4.98
CA ASN A 141 -1.48 12.97 4.36
C ASN A 141 -2.01 14.37 4.70
N ILE A 142 -1.84 14.83 5.94
CA ILE A 142 -2.21 16.19 6.34
C ILE A 142 -1.40 17.24 5.56
N ILE A 143 -0.11 16.99 5.33
CA ILE A 143 0.73 17.89 4.51
C ILE A 143 0.23 17.84 3.06
N PHE A 144 -0.01 16.64 2.52
CA PHE A 144 -0.50 16.44 1.15
C PHE A 144 -1.80 17.21 0.89
N GLN A 145 -2.78 17.12 1.78
CA GLN A 145 -4.06 17.81 1.65
C GLN A 145 -3.93 19.36 1.68
N ARG A 146 -2.82 19.90 2.19
CA ARG A 146 -2.53 21.34 2.15
C ARG A 146 -1.77 21.77 0.90
N GLU A 147 -1.13 20.83 0.22
CA GLU A 147 -0.33 21.06 -0.99
C GLU A 147 -1.11 20.77 -2.29
N ILE A 148 -2.10 19.88 -2.23
CA ILE A 148 -2.88 19.51 -3.42
C ILE A 148 -3.84 20.63 -3.84
N GLU A 149 -3.73 21.08 -5.09
CA GLU A 149 -4.55 22.16 -5.66
C GLU A 149 -5.66 21.62 -6.58
N GLU A 150 -5.45 20.44 -7.20
CA GLU A 150 -6.34 19.86 -8.21
C GLU A 150 -6.79 18.45 -7.84
N GLY A 151 -8.01 18.09 -8.26
CA GLY A 151 -8.62 16.79 -8.02
C GLY A 151 -9.38 16.71 -6.70
N GLU A 152 -10.66 17.08 -6.71
CA GLU A 152 -11.54 17.11 -5.52
C GLU A 152 -11.59 15.78 -4.74
N ILE A 153 -11.40 14.65 -5.43
CA ILE A 153 -11.33 13.34 -4.78
C ILE A 153 -10.23 13.27 -3.71
N PHE A 154 -9.11 13.98 -3.92
CA PHE A 154 -7.95 14.01 -3.02
C PHE A 154 -8.15 14.88 -1.78
N LEU A 155 -9.25 15.64 -1.70
CA LEU A 155 -9.64 16.42 -0.52
C LEU A 155 -10.49 15.62 0.48
N LYS A 156 -10.92 14.40 0.12
CA LYS A 156 -11.65 13.50 1.02
C LYS A 156 -10.78 13.03 2.18
N GLU A 157 -11.38 12.61 3.28
CA GLU A 157 -10.63 11.98 4.40
C GLU A 157 -10.02 10.63 4.01
N ARG A 158 -10.80 9.84 3.25
CA ARG A 158 -10.47 8.51 2.75
C ARG A 158 -11.04 8.35 1.35
N ILE A 159 -10.35 7.59 0.52
CA ILE A 159 -10.78 7.28 -0.85
C ILE A 159 -10.89 5.77 -0.96
N THR A 160 -12.05 5.28 -1.39
CA THR A 160 -12.16 3.85 -1.69
C THR A 160 -11.40 3.53 -2.97
N LEU A 161 -10.81 2.33 -3.06
CA LEU A 161 -10.10 1.92 -4.27
C LEU A 161 -11.04 1.85 -5.48
N ARG A 162 -12.34 1.59 -5.26
CA ARG A 162 -13.36 1.61 -6.32
C ARG A 162 -13.64 3.02 -6.84
N GLU A 163 -13.72 4.02 -5.96
CA GLU A 163 -13.79 5.43 -6.37
C GLU A 163 -12.53 5.84 -7.14
N LEU A 164 -11.35 5.45 -6.64
CA LEU A 164 -10.08 5.72 -7.31
C LEU A 164 -10.01 5.09 -8.70
N LYS A 165 -10.48 3.85 -8.87
CA LYS A 165 -10.62 3.21 -10.18
C LYS A 165 -11.45 4.10 -11.12
N GLY A 166 -12.64 4.52 -10.69
CA GLY A 166 -13.52 5.38 -11.50
C GLY A 166 -12.80 6.66 -11.93
N TYR A 167 -12.16 7.32 -10.97
CA TYR A 167 -11.39 8.53 -11.22
C TYR A 167 -10.23 8.34 -12.22
N ILE A 168 -9.45 7.25 -12.09
CA ILE A 168 -8.39 6.92 -13.05
C ILE A 168 -8.97 6.73 -14.46
N LEU A 169 -10.08 6.00 -14.59
CA LEU A 169 -10.67 5.71 -15.90
C LEU A 169 -11.22 6.97 -16.59
N GLU A 170 -11.58 7.99 -15.82
CA GLU A 170 -12.09 9.25 -16.35
C GLU A 170 -10.98 10.27 -16.67
N ASN A 171 -9.83 10.22 -15.98
CA ASN A 171 -8.87 11.34 -15.95
C ASN A 171 -7.42 11.02 -16.34
N ALA A 172 -7.01 9.75 -16.44
CA ALA A 172 -5.66 9.34 -16.86
C ALA A 172 -5.69 8.56 -18.18
#